data_AF-A0A1D2N7D8-F1
#
_entry.id   AF-A0A1D2N7D8-F1
#
_cell.length_a   1.000
_cell.length_b   1.000
_cell.length_c   1.000
_cell.angle_alpha   90.00
_cell.angle_beta   90.00
_cell.angle_gamma   90.00
#
_symmetry.space_group_name_H-M   'P 1'
#
loop_
_entity.id
_entity.type
_entity.pdbx_description
1 polymer ?
#
loop_
_entity_poly.entity_id
_entity_poly.type
_entity_poly.pdbx_seq_one_letter_code
_entity_poly.pdbx_strand_id
1 'polypeptide(L)'
;MKRERVVLVTFNYRLGVLGFLSSGNEDLPGNYGLLDQIAALKWVNKYIHRFGGNPLRVTIFGSVEYLLLANLNDEKNALFHGAILKPQSTSVLSPFAKVESREGAKNFMRQIADNVGCKQVEQEESDSTHALVDCLRRADTDSLIRSQMKAMTFHNFPFRETHSSLGPVVDHKLLEDEPEVLFS
;
A
#
# COMPACT_ATOMS: atom_id res chain seq x y z
N MET A 1 -34.12 7.76 -13.20
CA MET A 1 -33.14 6.95 -12.44
C MET A 1 -33.58 6.91 -10.97
N LYS A 2 -33.81 5.72 -10.40
CA LYS A 2 -33.98 5.58 -8.94
C LYS A 2 -32.62 5.81 -8.29
N ARG A 3 -32.55 6.72 -7.31
CA ARG A 3 -31.38 6.84 -6.43
C ARG A 3 -31.53 5.76 -5.35
N GLU A 4 -30.54 4.87 -5.27
CA GLU A 4 -30.41 3.92 -4.16
C GLU A 4 -30.23 4.71 -2.86
N ARG A 5 -30.89 4.28 -1.77
CA ARG A 5 -30.70 4.90 -0.45
C ARG A 5 -29.49 4.29 0.22
N VAL A 6 -28.31 4.83 -0.09
CA VAL A 6 -27.02 4.43 0.48
C VAL A 6 -26.32 5.62 1.11
N VAL A 7 -25.51 5.35 2.14
CA VAL A 7 -24.53 6.32 2.65
C VAL A 7 -23.23 6.09 1.89
N LEU A 8 -22.79 7.09 1.13
CA LEU A 8 -21.51 7.06 0.43
C LEU A 8 -20.43 7.68 1.32
N VAL A 9 -19.37 6.92 1.58
CA VAL A 9 -18.17 7.40 2.27
C VAL A 9 -17.02 7.39 1.27
N THR A 10 -16.35 8.53 1.12
CA THR A 10 -15.08 8.65 0.41
C THR A 10 -14.00 9.08 1.41
N PHE A 11 -12.77 8.67 1.17
CA PHE A 11 -11.64 8.99 2.01
C PHE A 11 -10.35 9.04 1.17
N ASN A 12 -9.33 9.67 1.72
CA ASN A 12 -8.00 9.71 1.13
C ASN A 12 -7.09 8.69 1.83
N TYR A 13 -6.17 8.11 1.08
CA TYR A 13 -5.11 7.25 1.60
C TYR A 13 -3.79 7.61 0.90
N ARG A 14 -2.67 7.32 1.54
CA ARG A 14 -1.36 7.61 0.95
C ARG A 14 -1.09 6.75 -0.28
N LEU A 15 -0.47 7.37 -1.29
CA LEU A 15 -0.12 6.78 -2.58
C LEU A 15 1.40 6.88 -2.83
N GLY A 16 1.88 6.14 -3.82
CA GLY A 16 3.26 6.22 -4.29
C GLY A 16 4.28 5.98 -3.18
N VAL A 17 5.40 6.70 -3.21
CA VAL A 17 6.47 6.59 -2.21
C VAL A 17 5.99 6.90 -0.78
N LEU A 18 4.98 7.75 -0.61
CA LEU A 18 4.47 8.07 0.73
C LEU A 18 3.58 6.96 1.30
N GLY A 19 2.97 6.15 0.43
CA GLY A 19 2.06 5.07 0.80
C GLY A 19 2.70 3.69 0.82
N PHE A 20 3.74 3.46 0.01
CA PHE A 20 4.18 2.10 -0.33
C PHE A 20 5.71 1.93 -0.40
N LEU A 21 6.51 2.96 -0.10
CA LEU A 21 7.96 2.77 0.01
C LEU A 21 8.27 1.81 1.16
N SER A 22 9.16 0.84 0.91
CA SER A 22 9.52 -0.19 1.88
C SER A 22 11.01 -0.50 1.84
N SER A 23 11.60 -0.76 3.02
CA SER A 23 12.96 -1.28 3.18
C SER A 23 13.02 -2.81 3.11
N GLY A 24 11.86 -3.48 2.97
CA GLY A 24 11.75 -4.94 3.03
C GLY A 24 11.92 -5.52 4.44
N ASN A 25 12.04 -4.67 5.47
CA ASN A 25 12.17 -5.04 6.88
C ASN A 25 11.28 -4.14 7.76
N GLU A 26 11.44 -4.22 9.09
CA GLU A 26 10.58 -3.50 10.04
C GLU A 26 10.87 -1.99 10.17
N ASP A 27 12.01 -1.49 9.69
CA ASP A 27 12.35 -0.07 9.79
C ASP A 27 11.41 0.80 8.93
N LEU A 28 11.06 0.29 7.76
CA LEU A 28 10.12 0.88 6.81
C LEU A 28 9.31 -0.25 6.14
N PRO A 29 8.30 -0.82 6.82
CA PRO A 29 7.58 -2.01 6.33
C PRO A 29 6.82 -1.77 5.02
N GLY A 30 6.44 -0.52 4.72
CA GLY A 30 5.55 -0.19 3.62
C GLY A 30 4.07 -0.34 4.02
N ASN A 31 3.21 -0.65 3.05
CA ASN A 31 1.77 -0.87 3.26
C ASN A 31 0.99 0.28 3.93
N TYR A 32 1.57 1.48 4.04
CA TYR A 32 0.96 2.62 4.71
C TYR A 32 -0.38 3.05 4.07
N GLY A 33 -0.48 2.97 2.74
CA GLY A 33 -1.73 3.20 2.03
C GLY A 33 -2.82 2.20 2.40
N LEU A 34 -2.47 0.92 2.61
CA LEU A 34 -3.41 -0.11 3.09
C LEU A 34 -3.83 0.14 4.53
N LEU A 35 -2.88 0.53 5.39
CA LEU A 35 -3.16 0.87 6.79
C LEU A 35 -4.11 2.08 6.90
N ASP A 36 -3.97 3.08 6.03
CA ASP A 36 -4.89 4.22 5.94
C ASP A 36 -6.31 3.76 5.57
N GLN A 37 -6.43 2.85 4.59
CA GLN A 37 -7.70 2.26 4.19
C GLN A 37 -8.35 1.45 5.32
N ILE A 38 -7.57 0.64 6.05
CA ILE A 38 -8.05 -0.11 7.23
C ILE A 38 -8.49 0.84 8.34
N ALA A 39 -7.75 1.93 8.59
CA ALA A 39 -8.13 2.93 9.56
C ALA A 39 -9.46 3.61 9.19
N ALA A 40 -9.66 3.93 7.91
CA ALA A 40 -10.92 4.46 7.41
C ALA A 40 -12.08 3.46 7.63
N LEU A 41 -11.88 2.18 7.34
CA LEU A 41 -12.90 1.15 7.57
C LEU A 41 -13.22 0.95 9.04
N LYS A 42 -12.22 0.98 9.93
CA LYS A 42 -12.43 0.94 11.39
C LYS A 42 -13.24 2.15 11.86
N TRP A 43 -12.96 3.33 11.31
CA TRP A 43 -13.74 4.55 11.58
C TRP A 43 -15.19 4.41 11.10
N VAL A 44 -15.41 3.91 9.88
CA VAL A 44 -16.74 3.66 9.33
C VAL A 44 -17.52 2.69 10.21
N ASN A 45 -16.95 1.53 10.54
CA ASN A 45 -17.62 0.56 11.42
C ASN A 45 -18.02 1.18 12.77
N LYS A 46 -17.15 2.00 13.34
CA LYS A 46 -17.39 2.61 14.65
C LYS A 46 -18.44 3.72 14.60
N TYR A 47 -18.52 4.52 13.53
CA TYR A 47 -19.27 5.78 13.54
C TYR A 47 -20.40 5.88 12.51
N ILE A 48 -20.48 5.01 11.50
CA ILE A 48 -21.43 5.17 10.39
C ILE A 48 -22.90 5.14 10.83
N HIS A 49 -23.21 4.48 11.96
CA HIS A 49 -24.55 4.49 12.56
C HIS A 49 -25.05 5.90 12.89
N ARG A 50 -24.13 6.84 13.20
CA ARG A 50 -24.46 8.24 13.48
C ARG A 50 -24.88 9.02 12.23
N PHE A 51 -24.52 8.51 11.06
CA PHE A 51 -24.85 9.08 9.75
C PHE A 51 -26.00 8.32 9.06
N GLY A 52 -26.68 7.41 9.78
CA GLY A 52 -27.79 6.62 9.25
C GLY A 52 -27.37 5.39 8.44
N GLY A 53 -26.09 5.02 8.43
CA GLY A 53 -25.62 3.76 7.83
C GLY A 53 -25.69 2.59 8.81
N ASN A 54 -25.60 1.36 8.28
CA ASN A 54 -25.52 0.15 9.08
C ASN A 54 -24.09 -0.41 9.03
N PRO A 55 -23.35 -0.48 10.17
CA PRO A 55 -21.98 -1.01 10.18
C PRO A 55 -21.88 -2.48 9.76
N LEU A 56 -22.95 -3.26 9.89
CA LEU A 56 -23.00 -4.66 9.43
C LEU A 56 -23.27 -4.80 7.92
N ARG A 57 -23.48 -3.69 7.20
CA ARG A 57 -23.77 -3.66 5.76
C ARG A 57 -22.84 -2.73 5.01
N VAL A 58 -21.58 -2.65 5.44
CA VAL A 58 -20.54 -1.89 4.74
C VAL A 58 -20.13 -2.66 3.49
N THR A 59 -20.13 -1.99 2.33
CA THR A 59 -19.62 -2.54 1.07
C THR A 59 -18.50 -1.67 0.55
N ILE A 60 -17.33 -2.25 0.32
CA ILE A 60 -16.19 -1.55 -0.30
C ILE A 60 -16.33 -1.58 -1.82
N PHE A 61 -15.91 -0.51 -2.48
CA PHE A 61 -15.99 -0.37 -3.93
C PHE A 61 -14.83 0.48 -4.45
N GLY A 62 -14.10 -0.05 -5.44
CA GLY A 62 -12.94 0.63 -6.06
C GLY A 62 -11.70 -0.25 -6.12
N SER A 63 -10.52 0.38 -6.15
CA SER A 63 -9.23 -0.31 -6.06
C SER A 63 -8.89 -0.55 -4.59
N VAL A 64 -9.49 -1.60 -4.05
CA VAL A 64 -9.45 -2.03 -2.64
C VAL A 64 -9.16 -3.53 -2.53
N GLU A 65 -8.53 -4.11 -3.56
CA GLU A 65 -8.35 -5.54 -3.76
C GLU A 65 -7.55 -6.17 -2.61
N TYR A 66 -6.54 -5.47 -2.09
CA TYR A 66 -5.75 -5.92 -0.95
C TYR A 66 -6.47 -5.80 0.39
N LEU A 67 -7.56 -5.03 0.50
CA LEU A 67 -8.41 -5.04 1.70
C LEU A 67 -9.20 -6.34 1.83
N LEU A 68 -9.39 -7.09 0.73
CA LEU A 68 -9.94 -8.44 0.79
C LEU A 68 -9.04 -9.34 1.64
N LEU A 69 -7.73 -9.30 1.39
CA LEU A 69 -6.75 -10.10 2.12
C LEU A 69 -6.69 -9.72 3.60
N ALA A 70 -6.77 -8.42 3.92
CA ALA A 70 -6.78 -7.96 5.30
C ALA A 70 -7.99 -8.46 6.12
N ASN A 71 -9.10 -8.84 5.48
CA ASN A 71 -10.28 -9.41 6.12
C ASN A 71 -10.23 -10.95 6.22
N LEU A 72 -9.41 -11.64 5.42
CA LEU A 72 -9.31 -13.11 5.45
C LEU A 72 -8.73 -13.61 6.78
N ASN A 73 -7.88 -12.81 7.42
CA ASN A 73 -7.17 -13.22 8.63
C ASN A 73 -8.04 -13.19 9.89
N ASP A 74 -9.25 -12.60 9.84
CA ASP A 74 -10.15 -12.55 11.00
C ASP A 74 -11.64 -12.39 10.62
N GLU A 75 -12.32 -13.52 10.37
CA GLU A 75 -13.77 -13.53 10.09
C GLU A 75 -14.62 -12.90 11.21
N LYS A 76 -14.15 -12.92 12.46
CA LYS A 76 -14.90 -12.36 13.60
C LYS A 76 -14.79 -10.84 13.68
N ASN A 77 -13.77 -10.25 13.08
CA ASN A 77 -13.55 -8.80 13.00
C ASN A 77 -13.62 -8.25 11.56
N ALA A 78 -14.39 -8.91 10.68
CA ALA A 78 -14.58 -8.48 9.30
C ALA A 78 -14.99 -6.99 9.23
N LEU A 79 -14.17 -6.18 8.55
CA LEU A 79 -14.36 -4.73 8.47
C LEU A 79 -15.39 -4.31 7.41
N PHE A 80 -15.86 -5.24 6.58
CA PHE A 80 -16.91 -4.99 5.59
C PHE A 80 -17.66 -6.28 5.27
N HIS A 81 -18.88 -6.13 4.78
CA HIS A 81 -19.78 -7.23 4.46
C HIS A 81 -19.66 -7.71 3.02
N GLY A 82 -19.28 -6.83 2.10
CA GLY A 82 -19.10 -7.18 0.69
C GLY A 82 -18.14 -6.25 -0.02
N ALA A 83 -17.68 -6.67 -1.19
CA ALA A 83 -16.79 -5.90 -2.04
C ALA A 83 -17.29 -5.91 -3.49
N ILE A 84 -17.15 -4.77 -4.16
CA ILE A 84 -17.37 -4.63 -5.60
C ILE A 84 -16.04 -4.16 -6.20
N LEU A 85 -15.33 -5.08 -6.85
CA LEU A 85 -14.09 -4.80 -7.55
C LEU A 85 -14.39 -4.26 -8.95
N LYS A 86 -13.78 -3.14 -9.33
CA LYS A 86 -14.01 -2.53 -10.64
C LYS A 86 -13.06 -3.09 -11.71
N PRO A 87 -13.41 -3.09 -13.01
CA PRO A 87 -12.55 -3.66 -14.06
C PRO A 87 -11.17 -2.99 -14.24
N GLN A 88 -11.00 -1.75 -13.76
CA GLN A 88 -9.71 -1.03 -13.76
C GLN A 88 -8.86 -1.33 -12.51
N SER A 89 -9.45 -2.03 -11.54
CA SER A 89 -8.84 -2.50 -10.31
C SER A 89 -8.13 -3.81 -10.69
N THR A 90 -6.80 -3.80 -10.64
CA THR A 90 -5.98 -4.99 -10.90
C THR A 90 -6.39 -6.07 -9.93
N SER A 91 -6.80 -7.25 -10.42
CA SER A 91 -6.97 -8.43 -9.56
C SER A 91 -5.81 -8.50 -8.57
N VAL A 92 -6.09 -8.85 -7.32
CA VAL A 92 -5.04 -9.05 -6.31
C VAL A 92 -4.00 -10.10 -6.73
N LEU A 93 -4.36 -10.97 -7.68
CA LEU A 93 -3.50 -11.95 -8.36
C LEU A 93 -2.72 -11.35 -9.56
N SER A 94 -2.85 -10.06 -9.83
CA SER A 94 -2.11 -9.42 -10.90
C SER A 94 -0.67 -9.16 -10.47
N PRO A 95 0.32 -9.49 -11.29
CA PRO A 95 1.72 -9.15 -11.03
C PRO A 95 1.96 -7.66 -10.71
N PHE A 96 1.16 -6.76 -11.27
CA PHE A 96 1.23 -5.30 -11.05
C PHE A 96 0.57 -4.82 -9.76
N ALA A 97 -0.17 -5.69 -9.07
CA ALA A 97 -0.93 -5.31 -7.90
C ALA A 97 -0.02 -5.19 -6.66
N LYS A 98 1.15 -5.85 -6.65
CA LYS A 98 2.15 -5.82 -5.57
C LYS A 98 3.57 -5.58 -6.09
N VAL A 99 4.50 -5.37 -5.15
CA VAL A 99 5.93 -5.46 -5.47
C VAL A 99 6.35 -6.91 -5.73
N GLU A 100 7.37 -7.09 -6.58
CA GLU A 100 7.90 -8.42 -6.90
C GLU A 100 8.41 -9.15 -5.65
N SER A 101 9.21 -8.48 -4.84
CA SER A 101 9.83 -9.04 -3.64
C SER A 101 10.23 -7.95 -2.64
N ARG A 102 10.49 -8.36 -1.39
CA ARG A 102 11.05 -7.46 -0.35
C ARG A 102 12.39 -6.85 -0.78
N GLU A 103 13.23 -7.62 -1.49
CA GLU A 103 14.51 -7.14 -2.00
C GLU A 103 14.31 -6.12 -3.13
N GLY A 104 13.35 -6.35 -4.03
CA GLY A 104 12.95 -5.38 -5.05
C GLY A 104 12.49 -4.05 -4.44
N ALA A 105 11.65 -4.12 -3.41
CA ALA A 105 11.19 -2.93 -2.68
C ALA A 105 12.35 -2.18 -2.02
N LYS A 106 13.27 -2.91 -1.36
CA LYS A 106 14.47 -2.34 -0.74
C LYS A 106 15.36 -1.63 -1.76
N ASN A 107 15.58 -2.24 -2.91
CA ASN A 107 16.40 -1.66 -3.98
C ASN A 107 15.76 -0.41 -4.59
N PHE A 108 14.44 -0.41 -4.76
CA PHE A 108 13.70 0.79 -5.15
C PHE A 108 13.83 1.90 -4.10
N MET A 109 13.71 1.57 -2.81
CA MET A 109 13.90 2.53 -1.72
C MET A 109 15.29 3.16 -1.71
N ARG A 110 16.35 2.38 -1.93
CA ARG A 110 17.71 2.92 -2.08
C ARG A 110 17.84 3.88 -3.26
N GLN A 111 17.22 3.56 -4.40
CA GLN A 111 17.21 4.46 -5.56
C GLN A 111 16.48 5.79 -5.26
N ILE A 112 15.41 5.74 -4.47
CA ILE A 112 14.73 6.95 -3.98
C ILE A 112 15.63 7.74 -3.05
N ALA A 113 16.29 7.07 -2.10
CA ALA A 113 17.22 7.67 -1.16
C ALA A 113 18.40 8.36 -1.87
N ASP A 114 18.91 7.73 -2.92
CA ASP A 114 19.96 8.25 -3.79
C ASP A 114 19.56 9.57 -4.45
N ASN A 115 18.33 9.63 -4.95
CA ASN A 115 17.81 10.79 -5.66
C ASN A 115 17.53 11.98 -4.74
N VAL A 116 17.35 11.75 -3.44
CA VAL A 116 17.09 12.81 -2.44
C VAL A 116 18.31 13.14 -1.58
N GLY A 117 19.49 12.58 -1.89
CA GLY A 117 20.74 12.92 -1.23
C GLY A 117 21.05 12.13 0.05
N CYS A 118 20.38 11.00 0.28
CA CYS A 118 20.61 10.15 1.46
C CYS A 118 21.75 9.13 1.31
N LYS A 119 22.55 9.20 0.23
CA LYS A 119 23.66 8.26 -0.10
C LYS A 119 24.72 8.09 0.98
N GLN A 120 25.02 9.16 1.71
CA GLN A 120 26.18 9.21 2.63
C GLN A 120 26.03 8.25 3.82
N VAL A 121 24.81 7.77 4.08
CA VAL A 121 24.50 6.90 5.22
C VAL A 121 24.88 5.43 4.96
N GLU A 122 24.97 4.99 3.70
CA GLU A 122 25.24 3.58 3.37
C GLU A 122 26.71 3.16 3.54
N GLN A 123 27.65 4.11 3.62
CA GLN A 123 29.09 3.83 3.59
C GLN A 123 29.73 3.75 4.98
N GLU A 124 29.04 4.17 6.05
CA GLU A 124 29.66 4.38 7.37
C GLU A 124 29.19 3.42 8.47
N GLU A 125 28.03 2.75 8.34
CA GLU A 125 27.46 1.92 9.42
C GLU A 125 27.00 0.53 8.97
N SER A 126 27.28 -0.50 9.80
CA SER A 126 26.78 -1.86 9.61
C SER A 126 25.29 -2.01 9.93
N ASP A 127 24.63 -0.96 10.44
CA ASP A 127 23.18 -0.85 10.71
C ASP A 127 22.53 0.20 9.78
N SER A 128 22.87 0.12 8.49
CA SER A 128 22.63 1.15 7.48
C SER A 128 21.17 1.42 7.11
N THR A 129 20.22 0.57 7.49
CA THR A 129 18.81 0.73 7.05
C THR A 129 18.05 1.75 7.90
N HIS A 130 18.25 1.75 9.22
CA HIS A 130 17.54 2.65 10.13
C HIS A 130 17.90 4.12 9.86
N ALA A 131 19.20 4.41 9.78
CA ALA A 131 19.69 5.77 9.50
C ALA A 131 19.26 6.26 8.11
N LEU A 132 19.19 5.38 7.11
CA LEU A 132 18.70 5.71 5.77
C LEU A 132 17.21 6.08 5.79
N VAL A 133 16.39 5.30 6.53
CA VAL A 133 14.97 5.57 6.73
C VAL A 133 14.76 6.91 7.44
N ASP A 134 15.58 7.22 8.44
CA ASP A 134 15.52 8.50 9.14
C ASP A 134 15.87 9.69 8.24
N CYS A 135 16.84 9.53 7.33
CA CYS A 135 17.12 10.52 6.30
C CYS A 135 15.92 10.73 5.38
N LEU A 136 15.32 9.63 4.89
CA LEU A 136 14.13 9.67 4.03
C LEU A 136 12.93 10.36 4.71
N ARG A 137 12.72 10.15 6.01
CA ARG A 137 11.65 10.81 6.78
C ARG A 137 11.83 12.31 6.93
N ARG A 138 13.07 12.79 6.88
CA ARG A 138 13.41 14.23 6.97
C ARG A 138 13.51 14.91 5.60
N ALA A 139 13.54 14.12 4.52
CA ALA A 139 13.60 14.64 3.17
C ALA A 139 12.34 15.44 2.81
N ASP A 140 12.52 16.42 1.93
CA ASP A 140 11.40 17.20 1.39
C ASP A 140 10.40 16.28 0.64
N THR A 141 9.11 16.47 0.93
CA THR A 141 8.05 15.61 0.38
C THR A 141 7.96 15.73 -1.14
N ASP A 142 8.11 16.94 -1.68
CA ASP A 142 8.05 17.13 -3.13
C ASP A 142 9.25 16.49 -3.83
N SER A 143 10.43 16.51 -3.21
CA SER A 143 11.62 15.79 -3.68
C SER A 143 11.39 14.27 -3.74
N LEU A 144 10.77 13.69 -2.70
CA LEU A 144 10.40 12.27 -2.67
C LEU A 144 9.39 11.92 -3.78
N ILE A 145 8.37 12.74 -3.99
CA ILE A 145 7.37 12.51 -5.04
C ILE A 145 8.01 12.64 -6.43
N ARG A 146 8.91 13.60 -6.64
CA ARG A 146 9.61 13.76 -7.92
C ARG A 146 10.62 12.63 -8.18
N SER A 147 11.29 12.13 -7.15
CA SER A 147 12.26 11.04 -7.30
C SER A 147 11.58 9.74 -7.74
N GLN A 148 10.33 9.51 -7.32
CA GLN A 148 9.50 8.41 -7.81
C GLN A 148 9.36 8.41 -9.34
N MET A 149 9.07 9.57 -9.94
CA MET A 149 8.93 9.66 -11.40
C MET A 149 10.25 9.37 -12.11
N LYS A 150 11.36 9.89 -11.57
CA LYS A 150 12.70 9.66 -12.09
C LYS A 150 13.09 8.18 -12.01
N ALA A 151 12.81 7.53 -10.88
CA ALA A 151 13.03 6.10 -10.68
C ALA A 151 12.23 5.25 -11.68
N MET A 152 10.93 5.55 -11.86
CA MET A 152 10.09 4.85 -12.83
C MET A 152 10.52 5.01 -14.29
N THR A 153 11.16 6.12 -14.68
CA THR A 153 11.67 6.30 -16.05
C THR A 153 12.87 5.41 -16.38
N PHE A 154 13.66 4.99 -15.39
CA PHE A 154 14.84 4.13 -15.63
C PHE A 154 14.49 2.64 -15.75
N HIS A 155 13.37 2.21 -15.20
CA HIS A 155 12.97 0.79 -15.12
C HIS A 155 11.99 0.35 -16.23
N ASN A 156 11.34 1.30 -16.91
CA ASN A 156 10.23 1.00 -17.83
C ASN A 156 10.59 0.91 -19.32
N PHE A 157 11.87 0.95 -19.70
CA PHE A 157 12.27 0.87 -21.12
C PHE A 157 13.37 -0.16 -21.38
N PRO A 158 13.11 -1.25 -22.14
CA PRO A 158 11.82 -1.71 -22.67
C PRO A 158 11.09 -2.55 -21.61
N PHE A 159 9.82 -2.24 -21.29
CA PHE A 159 8.85 -3.02 -20.47
C PHE A 159 9.32 -4.42 -20.05
N ARG A 160 10.24 -4.50 -19.07
CA ARG A 160 10.77 -5.77 -18.56
C ARG A 160 10.21 -6.10 -17.18
N GLU A 161 9.63 -5.12 -16.49
CA GLU A 161 9.07 -5.32 -15.18
C GLU A 161 7.60 -5.75 -15.30
N THR A 162 7.34 -6.99 -14.89
CA THR A 162 5.99 -7.55 -14.72
C THR A 162 5.35 -7.10 -13.41
N HIS A 163 6.07 -6.36 -12.56
CA HIS A 163 5.67 -6.01 -11.20
C HIS A 163 5.73 -4.50 -10.95
N SER A 164 4.96 -4.01 -9.99
CA SER A 164 5.03 -2.60 -9.60
C SER A 164 6.23 -2.35 -8.68
N SER A 165 7.01 -1.29 -8.91
CA SER A 165 8.06 -0.87 -7.97
C SER A 165 7.50 -0.23 -6.69
N LEU A 166 6.23 0.18 -6.72
CA LEU A 166 5.50 0.76 -5.59
C LEU A 166 4.14 0.10 -5.45
N GLY A 167 3.98 -0.67 -4.39
CA GLY A 167 2.74 -1.36 -4.08
C GLY A 167 2.82 -2.07 -2.75
N PRO A 168 1.76 -2.82 -2.41
CA PRO A 168 1.75 -3.70 -1.26
C PRO A 168 2.95 -4.65 -1.22
N VAL A 169 3.44 -4.92 -0.01
CA VAL A 169 4.53 -5.85 0.29
C VAL A 169 4.01 -6.94 1.22
N VAL A 170 4.34 -8.20 0.93
CA VAL A 170 4.07 -9.31 1.86
C VAL A 170 4.97 -9.14 3.08
N ASP A 171 4.40 -8.62 4.16
CA ASP A 171 5.11 -8.26 5.40
C ASP A 171 4.99 -9.34 6.50
N HIS A 172 4.23 -10.42 6.25
CA HIS A 172 3.89 -11.48 7.20
C HIS A 172 3.22 -10.96 8.48
N LYS A 173 2.61 -9.78 8.41
CA LYS A 173 1.88 -9.13 9.51
C LYS A 173 0.50 -8.66 9.07
N LEU A 174 0.46 -7.77 8.08
CA LEU A 174 -0.75 -7.31 7.44
C LEU A 174 -1.14 -8.22 6.27
N LEU A 175 -0.16 -8.56 5.45
CA LEU A 175 -0.29 -9.53 4.36
C LEU A 175 0.55 -10.74 4.76
N GLU A 176 -0.14 -11.80 5.23
CA GLU A 176 0.49 -12.99 5.80
C GLU A 176 1.27 -13.78 4.75
N ASP A 177 0.72 -13.90 3.55
CA ASP A 177 1.33 -14.63 2.44
C ASP A 177 0.95 -14.01 1.10
N GLU A 178 1.44 -14.60 0.02
CA GLU A 178 1.12 -14.25 -1.34
C GLU A 178 -0.39 -14.43 -1.62
N PRO A 179 -1.01 -13.53 -2.39
CA PRO A 179 -2.43 -13.62 -2.73
C PRO A 179 -2.81 -15.00 -3.32
N GLU A 180 -1.95 -15.59 -4.15
CA GLU A 180 -2.17 -16.91 -4.75
C GLU A 180 -2.32 -18.03 -3.71
N VAL A 181 -1.64 -17.91 -2.56
CA VAL A 181 -1.69 -18.86 -1.44
C VAL A 181 -2.93 -18.60 -0.58
N LEU A 182 -3.27 -17.33 -0.37
CA LEU A 182 -4.42 -16.94 0.48
C LEU A 182 -5.79 -17.25 -0.17
N PHE A 183 -5.85 -17.43 -1.49
CA PHE A 183 -7.07 -17.76 -2.23
C PHE A 183 -7.18 -19.23 -2.69
N SER A 184 -6.19 -20.09 -2.38
CA SER A 184 -6.22 -21.53 -2.73
C SER A 184 -6.95 -22.37 -1.69
#